data_AF-A0A920MXX9-F1
#
_entry.id   AF-A0A920MXX9-F1
#
_cell.length_a   1.000
_cell.length_b   1.000
_cell.length_c   1.000
_cell.angle_alpha   90.00
_cell.angle_beta   90.00
_cell.angle_gamma   90.00
#
_symmetry.space_group_name_H-M   'P 1'
#
loop_
_entity.id
_entity.type
_entity.pdbx_description
1 polymer ?
#
loop_
_entity_poly.entity_id
_entity_poly.type
_entity_poly.pdbx_seq_one_letter_code
_entity_poly.pdbx_strand_id
1 'polypeptide(L)'
;MGKFQLNLPVVPITDLTIRNNDLVASTQGRSFWILDDLTQIHQYNSKIKNEDFHLFKPTITYRTRGGSSKSNTIGQNPLMVL
;
A
#
# COMPACT_ATOMS: atom_id res chain seq x y z
N MET A 1 -23.60 -8.07 4.11
CA MET A 1 -22.41 -7.94 3.25
C MET A 1 -22.21 -6.45 2.99
N GLY A 2 -21.22 -5.82 3.62
CA GLY A 2 -21.00 -4.38 3.54
C GLY A 2 -20.49 -3.95 2.17
N LYS A 3 -20.83 -2.73 1.73
CA LYS A 3 -20.30 -2.17 0.48
C LYS A 3 -18.81 -1.88 0.63
N PHE A 4 -18.01 -2.33 -0.32
CA PHE A 4 -16.58 -2.08 -0.39
C PHE A 4 -16.34 -0.64 -0.88
N GLN A 5 -16.29 0.32 0.05
CA GLN A 5 -16.07 1.74 -0.27
C GLN A 5 -14.63 2.19 0.02
N LEU A 6 -13.94 1.59 0.99
CA LEU A 6 -12.55 1.93 1.37
C LEU A 6 -12.25 3.45 1.47
N ASN A 7 -13.17 4.22 2.07
CA ASN A 7 -13.08 5.69 2.16
C ASN A 7 -13.01 6.43 0.80
N LEU A 8 -13.35 5.77 -0.31
CA LEU A 8 -13.54 6.42 -1.60
C LEU A 8 -14.66 7.48 -1.45
N PRO A 9 -14.49 8.71 -1.97
CA PRO A 9 -15.56 9.69 -1.95
C PRO A 9 -16.78 9.22 -2.73
N VAL A 10 -17.97 9.63 -2.29
CA VAL A 10 -19.22 9.37 -3.01
C VAL A 10 -19.35 10.35 -4.18
N VAL A 11 -18.63 10.06 -5.27
CA VAL A 11 -18.60 10.84 -6.51
C VAL A 11 -18.64 9.89 -7.71
N PRO A 12 -19.08 10.37 -8.89
CA PRO A 12 -19.01 9.56 -10.11
C PRO A 12 -17.57 9.14 -10.42
N ILE A 13 -17.39 7.84 -10.68
CA ILE A 13 -16.17 7.28 -11.23
C ILE A 13 -16.31 7.31 -12.75
N THR A 14 -15.40 8.00 -13.43
CA THR A 14 -15.44 8.18 -14.88
C THR A 14 -14.66 7.11 -15.62
N ASP A 15 -13.62 6.55 -15.01
CA ASP A 15 -12.81 5.48 -15.58
C ASP A 15 -12.11 4.65 -14.47
N LEU A 16 -11.81 3.39 -14.78
CA LEU A 16 -11.11 2.44 -13.91
C LEU A 16 -10.06 1.68 -14.71
N THR A 17 -8.86 1.55 -14.17
CA THR A 17 -7.82 0.72 -14.77
C THR A 17 -6.98 0.01 -13.73
N ILE A 18 -6.44 -1.15 -14.10
CA ILE A 18 -5.46 -1.86 -13.28
C ILE A 18 -4.09 -1.58 -13.88
N ARG A 19 -3.17 -1.04 -13.08
CA ARG A 19 -1.81 -0.75 -13.51
C ARG A 19 -0.83 -1.11 -12.40
N ASN A 20 0.21 -1.85 -12.76
CA ASN A 20 1.26 -2.28 -11.82
C ASN A 20 0.74 -3.01 -10.58
N ASN A 21 -0.35 -3.78 -10.72
CA ASN A 21 -1.05 -4.46 -9.62
C ASN A 21 -1.84 -3.52 -8.69
N ASP A 22 -2.10 -2.28 -9.10
CA ASP A 22 -2.92 -1.32 -8.36
C ASP A 22 -4.21 -1.04 -9.13
N LEU A 23 -5.31 -0.78 -8.41
CA LEU A 23 -6.54 -0.28 -9.00
C LEU A 23 -6.52 1.25 -8.97
N VAL A 24 -6.52 1.86 -10.14
CA VAL A 24 -6.57 3.32 -10.31
C VAL A 24 -7.98 3.72 -10.76
N ALA A 25 -8.55 4.68 -10.06
CA ALA A 25 -9.87 5.23 -10.35
C ALA A 25 -9.78 6.73 -10.66
N SER A 26 -10.36 7.11 -11.82
CA SER A 26 -10.60 8.50 -12.17
C SER A 26 -11.94 8.93 -11.61
N THR A 27 -11.97 10.07 -10.91
CA THR A 27 -13.19 10.57 -10.27
C THR A 27 -13.55 11.96 -10.80
N GLN A 28 -14.84 12.29 -10.80
CA GLN A 28 -15.29 13.59 -11.30
C GLN A 28 -15.08 14.69 -10.25
N GLY A 29 -14.20 15.65 -10.56
CA GLY A 29 -13.96 16.82 -9.69
C GLY A 29 -13.25 16.49 -8.37
N ARG A 30 -12.76 15.26 -8.24
CA ARG A 30 -11.87 14.80 -7.17
C ARG A 30 -10.69 14.10 -7.86
N SER A 31 -9.52 14.11 -7.23
CA SER A 31 -8.29 13.59 -7.85
C SER A 31 -8.39 12.09 -8.16
N PHE A 32 -7.33 11.51 -8.72
CA PHE A 32 -7.22 10.06 -8.83
C PHE A 32 -7.21 9.40 -7.45
N TRP A 33 -7.85 8.23 -7.36
CA TRP A 33 -7.82 7.36 -6.20
C TRP A 33 -7.13 6.06 -6.57
N ILE A 34 -6.23 5.57 -5.72
CA ILE A 34 -5.42 4.38 -5.98
C ILE A 34 -5.58 3.43 -4.80
N LEU A 35 -6.04 2.21 -5.07
CA LEU A 35 -5.90 1.08 -4.17
C LEU A 35 -4.62 0.33 -4.57
N ASP A 36 -3.59 0.54 -3.76
CA ASP A 36 -2.30 -0.12 -3.89
C ASP A 36 -2.41 -1.61 -3.56
N ASP A 37 -1.61 -2.41 -4.25
CA ASP A 37 -1.40 -3.83 -4.03
C ASP A 37 -2.67 -4.70 -4.02
N LEU A 38 -3.12 -5.11 -5.21
CA LEU A 38 -4.22 -6.06 -5.40
C LEU A 38 -3.82 -7.53 -5.18
N THR A 39 -2.62 -7.81 -4.65
CA THR A 39 -2.06 -9.17 -4.58
C THR A 39 -2.96 -10.15 -3.81
N GLN A 40 -3.57 -9.72 -2.71
CA GLN A 40 -4.46 -10.56 -1.89
C GLN A 40 -5.79 -10.82 -2.61
N ILE A 41 -6.30 -9.82 -3.34
CA ILE A 41 -7.52 -9.96 -4.15
C ILE A 41 -7.29 -10.97 -5.28
N HIS A 42 -6.14 -10.92 -5.94
CA HIS A 42 -5.77 -11.89 -6.99
C HIS A 42 -5.57 -13.32 -6.47
N GLN A 43 -5.10 -13.49 -5.23
CA GLN A 43 -4.92 -14.81 -4.62
C GLN A 43 -6.24 -15.41 -4.10
N TYR A 44 -7.25 -14.57 -3.83
CA TYR A 44 -8.52 -15.00 -3.29
C TYR A 44 -9.25 -15.97 -4.23
N ASN A 45 -9.67 -17.11 -3.71
CA ASN A 45 -10.41 -18.14 -4.45
C ASN A 45 -11.38 -18.90 -3.54
N SER A 46 -12.20 -19.76 -4.13
CA SER A 46 -13.26 -20.49 -3.40
C SER A 46 -12.75 -21.49 -2.37
N LYS A 47 -11.51 -21.97 -2.47
CA LYS A 47 -10.92 -22.89 -1.46
C LYS A 47 -10.60 -22.14 -0.17
N ILE A 48 -10.04 -20.94 -0.29
CA ILE A 48 -9.70 -20.04 0.83
C ILE A 48 -10.94 -19.68 1.65
N LYS A 49 -12.10 -19.55 1.00
CA LYS A 49 -13.34 -19.15 1.67
C LYS A 49 -13.79 -20.12 2.77
N ASN A 50 -13.39 -21.39 2.69
CA ASN A 50 -13.77 -22.44 3.63
C ASN A 50 -12.65 -22.78 4.64
N GLU A 51 -11.52 -22.08 4.60
CA GLU A 51 -10.42 -22.26 5.53
C GLU A 51 -10.59 -21.33 6.74
N ASP A 52 -10.35 -21.84 7.95
CA ASP A 52 -10.39 -21.03 9.18
C ASP A 52 -9.28 -19.96 9.21
N PHE A 53 -8.15 -20.25 8.58
CA PHE A 53 -7.03 -19.33 8.46
C PHE A 53 -6.28 -19.56 7.15
N HIS A 54 -5.97 -18.46 6.45
CA HIS A 54 -5.20 -18.50 5.21
C HIS A 54 -4.09 -17.45 5.23
N LEU A 55 -2.86 -17.88 4.97
CA LEU A 55 -1.70 -16.99 4.84
C LEU A 55 -1.45 -16.67 3.37
N PHE A 56 -1.73 -15.43 2.97
CA PHE A 56 -1.43 -14.95 1.63
C PHE A 56 0.07 -14.83 1.38
N LYS A 57 0.49 -15.12 0.16
CA LYS A 57 1.87 -14.94 -0.28
C LYS A 57 2.16 -13.43 -0.42
N PRO A 58 3.21 -12.89 0.23
CA PRO A 58 3.59 -11.50 0.07
C PRO A 58 4.16 -11.21 -1.33
N THR A 59 4.08 -9.95 -1.75
CA THR A 59 4.71 -9.45 -2.97
C THR A 59 6.24 -9.62 -2.93
N ILE A 60 6.84 -9.94 -4.08
CA ILE A 60 8.29 -10.06 -4.21
C ILE A 60 8.88 -8.65 -4.03
N THR A 61 9.70 -8.48 -3.01
CA THR A 61 10.41 -7.22 -2.72
C THR A 61 11.92 -7.43 -2.75
N TYR A 62 12.67 -6.38 -3.09
CA TYR A 62 14.12 -6.38 -3.05
C TYR A 62 14.61 -5.73 -1.75
N ARG A 63 15.58 -6.35 -1.09
CA ARG A 63 16.21 -5.80 0.10
C ARG A 63 17.48 -5.07 -0.30
N THR A 64 17.50 -3.74 -0.19
CA THR A 64 18.73 -2.97 -0.33
C THR A 64 19.58 -3.10 0.93
N ARG A 65 20.89 -3.31 0.78
CA ARG A 65 21.82 -3.22 1.91
C ARG A 65 21.92 -1.75 2.35
N GLY A 66 21.62 -1.48 3.62
CA GLY A 66 21.91 -0.20 4.25
C GLY A 66 23.40 -0.12 4.62
N GLY A 67 23.98 1.07 4.50
CA GLY A 67 25.31 1.39 5.00
C GLY A 67 25.27 2.72 5.74
N SER A 68 25.94 2.81 6.87
CA SER A 68 26.16 4.07 7.58
C SER A 68 27.66 4.30 7.67
N SER A 69 28.12 5.46 7.19
CA SER A 69 29.45 5.96 7.47
C SER A 69 29.31 7.16 8.39
N LYS A 70 30.09 7.20 9.48
CA LYS A 70 30.21 8.41 10.29
C LYS A 70 30.85 9.49 9.43
N SER A 71 30.13 10.58 9.18
CA SER A 71 30.72 11.81 8.64
C SER A 71 31.52 12.50 9.75
N ASN A 72 32.58 13.23 9.44
CA ASN A 72 33.25 14.09 10.42
C ASN A 72 32.47 15.41 10.66
N THR A 73 31.39 15.66 9.90
CA THR A 73 30.54 16.86 10.00
C THR A 73 29.13 16.60 10.51
N ILE A 74 28.84 15.41 11.03
CA ILE A 74 27.56 15.18 11.73
C ILE A 74 27.56 15.98 13.03
N GLY A 75 26.63 16.93 13.14
CA GLY A 75 26.43 17.74 14.33
C GLY A 75 26.18 16.86 15.54
N GLN A 76 26.91 17.12 16.63
CA GLN A 76 26.68 16.47 17.91
C GLN A 76 25.63 17.27 18.69
N ASN A 77 24.65 16.58 19.27
CA ASN A 77 23.74 17.21 20.21
C ASN A 77 24.56 17.76 21.38
N PRO A 78 24.37 19.03 21.77
CA PRO A 78 25.10 19.61 22.88
C PRO A 78 24.74 18.87 24.17
N LEU A 79 25.74 18.66 25.03
CA LEU A 79 25.52 18.13 26.37
C LEU A 79 24.69 19.15 27.16
N MET A 80 23.52 18.73 27.64
CA MET A 80 22.76 19.52 28.60
C MET A 80 23.55 19.53 29.91
N VAL A 81 24.15 20.69 30.23
CA VAL A 81 24.79 20.91 31.53
C VAL A 81 23.69 21.31 32.50
N LEU A 82 23.56 20.56 33.61
CA LEU A 82 22.65 20.82 34.73
C LEU A 82 22.98 22.14 35.43
#